data_AF-A0A352AEC4-F1
#
_entry.id   AF-A0A352AEC4-F1
#
_cell.length_a   1.000
_cell.length_b   1.000
_cell.length_c   1.000
_cell.angle_alpha   90.00
_cell.angle_beta   90.00
_cell.angle_gamma   90.00
#
_symmetry.space_group_name_H-M   'P 1'
#
loop_
_entity.id
_entity.type
_entity.pdbx_description
1 polymer ?
#
loop_
_entity_poly.entity_id
_entity_poly.type
_entity_poly.pdbx_seq_one_letter_code
_entity_poly.pdbx_strand_id
1 'polypeptide(L)'
;MCFTNQTMNKNSDKVLLSVLTAEIDNIFLKIRKADLVIRQELLLLSQAKFDCFKKIDIPDINGERLKEIINKIPLQNLSRDEYLIYMLDNESSSIFQLLEEYNCYLDSRKTAQEEDYIKLRNLDEQLCYCIRRLGAMIYHLNSHLNLLTALLINQSIQLDKQQVGMKNGKIT
;
A
#
# COMPACT_ATOMS: atom_id res chain seq x y z
N MET A 1 24.83 34.76 -7.37
CA MET A 1 24.19 34.04 -6.25
C MET A 1 24.57 32.58 -6.36
N CYS A 2 25.16 32.03 -5.30
CA CYS A 2 25.72 30.68 -5.27
C CYS A 2 24.60 29.70 -4.84
N PHE A 3 24.28 28.70 -5.66
CA PHE A 3 23.40 27.60 -5.25
C PHE A 3 24.17 26.69 -4.30
N THR A 4 24.08 26.94 -3.01
CA THR A 4 24.68 26.07 -1.99
C THR A 4 23.80 24.85 -1.72
N ASN A 5 24.39 23.67 -1.92
CA ASN A 5 24.13 22.41 -1.21
C ASN A 5 22.70 21.81 -1.25
N GLN A 6 22.32 21.23 -2.39
CA GLN A 6 21.33 20.13 -2.44
C GLN A 6 21.99 18.75 -2.18
N THR A 7 22.89 18.68 -1.19
CA THR A 7 23.53 17.41 -0.76
C THR A 7 22.80 16.74 0.40
N MET A 8 21.78 17.37 0.99
CA MET A 8 20.72 16.68 1.75
C MET A 8 19.76 16.04 0.72
N ASN A 9 19.35 14.76 0.72
CA ASN A 9 19.34 13.74 1.77
C ASN A 9 19.13 12.33 1.13
N LYS A 10 19.96 11.93 0.15
CA LYS A 10 19.73 10.68 -0.64
C LYS A 10 19.61 9.39 0.19
N ASN A 11 20.25 9.34 1.36
CA ASN A 11 20.10 8.23 2.29
C ASN A 11 18.74 8.25 3.01
N SER A 12 18.18 9.42 3.32
CA SER A 12 16.83 9.49 3.92
C SER A 12 15.76 9.03 2.95
N ASP A 13 15.89 9.36 1.66
CA ASP A 13 14.90 8.97 0.65
C ASP A 13 14.87 7.44 0.46
N LYS A 14 16.04 6.80 0.43
CA LYS A 14 16.15 5.33 0.39
C LYS A 14 15.56 4.67 1.64
N VAL A 15 15.84 5.23 2.82
CA VAL A 15 15.27 4.73 4.09
C VAL A 15 13.75 4.90 4.07
N LEU A 16 13.23 6.04 3.62
CA LEU A 16 11.80 6.30 3.58
C LEU A 16 11.07 5.37 2.60
N LEU A 17 11.65 5.15 1.41
CA LEU A 17 11.11 4.19 0.44
C LEU A 17 11.13 2.76 0.99
N SER A 18 12.20 2.36 1.67
CA SER A 18 12.27 1.05 2.33
C SER A 18 11.20 0.90 3.43
N VAL A 19 10.94 1.96 4.21
CA VAL A 19 9.87 1.98 5.22
C VAL A 19 8.51 1.85 4.55
N LEU A 20 8.29 2.55 3.44
CA LEU A 20 7.03 2.46 2.70
C LEU A 20 6.82 1.07 2.09
N THR A 21 7.84 0.48 1.47
CA THR A 21 7.77 -0.88 0.94
C THR A 21 7.41 -1.89 2.04
N ALA A 22 8.05 -1.79 3.21
CA ALA A 22 7.74 -2.65 4.35
C ALA A 22 6.29 -2.48 4.84
N GLU A 23 5.78 -1.25 4.85
CA GLU A 23 4.38 -0.99 5.21
C GLU A 23 3.41 -1.61 4.19
N ILE A 24 3.70 -1.45 2.90
CA ILE A 24 2.89 -2.02 1.81
C ILE A 24 2.87 -3.54 1.86
N ASP A 25 4.02 -4.18 2.10
CA ASP A 25 4.11 -5.64 2.25
C ASP A 25 3.30 -6.13 3.45
N ASN A 26 3.35 -5.39 4.57
CA ASN A 26 2.54 -5.68 5.75
C ASN A 26 1.03 -5.60 5.43
N ILE A 27 0.60 -4.53 4.75
CA ILE A 27 -0.80 -4.37 4.30
C ILE A 27 -1.20 -5.53 3.39
N PHE A 28 -0.37 -5.86 2.41
CA PHE A 28 -0.63 -6.95 1.47
C PHE A 28 -0.77 -8.31 2.17
N LEU A 29 0.08 -8.59 3.16
CA LEU A 29 -0.02 -9.80 3.98
C LEU A 29 -1.32 -9.85 4.80
N LYS A 30 -1.74 -8.72 5.38
CA LYS A 30 -3.02 -8.63 6.09
C LYS A 30 -4.20 -8.91 5.17
N ILE A 31 -4.22 -8.28 4.00
CA ILE A 31 -5.27 -8.49 2.98
C ILE A 31 -5.34 -9.96 2.55
N ARG A 32 -4.19 -10.60 2.29
CA ARG A 32 -4.16 -12.02 1.92
C ARG A 32 -4.70 -12.94 3.02
N LYS A 33 -4.35 -12.66 4.28
CA LYS A 33 -4.90 -13.42 5.41
C LYS A 33 -6.41 -13.23 5.53
N ALA A 34 -6.90 -11.99 5.36
CA ALA A 34 -8.33 -11.71 5.34
C ALA A 34 -9.05 -12.48 4.22
N ASP A 35 -8.52 -12.45 2.99
CA ASP A 35 -9.10 -13.15 1.83
C ASP A 35 -9.27 -14.66 2.09
N LEU A 36 -8.24 -15.28 2.67
CA LEU A 36 -8.27 -16.70 3.01
C LEU A 36 -9.38 -17.02 4.02
N VAL A 37 -9.48 -16.23 5.09
CA VAL A 37 -10.51 -16.40 6.12
C VAL A 37 -11.90 -16.22 5.53
N ILE A 38 -12.15 -15.09 4.86
CA ILE A 38 -13.47 -14.74 4.32
C ILE A 38 -13.94 -15.76 3.29
N ARG A 39 -13.07 -16.21 2.37
CA ARG A 39 -13.46 -17.23 1.38
C ARG A 39 -13.73 -18.58 2.02
N GLN A 40 -12.95 -18.96 3.02
CA GLN A 40 -13.19 -20.19 3.76
C GLN A 40 -14.54 -20.11 4.47
N GLU A 41 -14.86 -18.98 5.09
CA GLU A 41 -16.13 -18.78 5.78
C GLU A 41 -17.33 -18.76 4.83
N LEU A 42 -17.23 -18.07 3.68
CA LEU A 42 -18.25 -18.13 2.64
C LEU A 42 -18.52 -19.55 2.13
N LEU A 43 -17.46 -20.34 1.95
CA LEU A 43 -17.60 -21.74 1.53
C LEU A 43 -18.35 -22.56 2.59
N LEU A 44 -18.11 -22.30 3.87
CA LEU A 44 -18.83 -22.94 4.96
C LEU A 44 -20.30 -22.51 5.02
N LEU A 45 -20.60 -21.22 4.85
CA LEU A 45 -21.97 -20.68 4.79
C LEU A 45 -22.79 -21.23 3.62
N SER A 46 -22.12 -21.68 2.56
CA SER A 46 -22.79 -22.30 1.42
C SER A 46 -23.25 -23.75 1.66
N GLN A 47 -22.81 -24.38 2.76
CA GLN A 47 -23.13 -25.78 3.07
C GLN A 47 -24.44 -25.90 3.87
N ALA A 48 -25.26 -26.89 3.52
CA ALA A 48 -26.61 -27.08 4.07
C ALA A 48 -26.67 -27.45 5.57
N LYS A 49 -25.53 -27.77 6.18
CA LYS A 49 -25.39 -28.08 7.61
C LYS A 49 -24.14 -27.40 8.13
N PHE A 50 -24.32 -26.29 8.83
CA PHE A 50 -23.24 -25.52 9.42
C PHE A 50 -23.58 -25.22 10.88
N ASP A 51 -22.74 -25.67 11.80
CA ASP A 51 -23.06 -25.67 13.24
C ASP A 51 -22.54 -24.40 13.96
N CYS A 52 -21.35 -23.87 13.64
CA CYS A 52 -20.89 -22.56 14.13
C CYS A 52 -19.59 -22.07 13.47
N PHE A 53 -19.40 -20.75 13.42
CA PHE A 53 -18.12 -20.14 13.09
C PHE A 53 -17.19 -20.07 14.30
N LYS A 54 -15.91 -20.40 14.08
CA LYS A 54 -14.87 -19.89 14.98
C LYS A 54 -14.65 -18.43 14.63
N LYS A 55 -14.78 -17.54 15.62
CA LYS A 55 -14.49 -16.12 15.48
C LYS A 55 -13.00 -15.96 15.17
N ILE A 56 -12.68 -15.80 13.89
CA ILE A 56 -11.34 -15.44 13.45
C ILE A 56 -11.30 -13.93 13.35
N ASP A 57 -10.42 -13.33 14.15
CA ASP A 57 -10.18 -11.90 14.13
C ASP A 57 -9.38 -11.54 12.88
N ILE A 58 -9.93 -10.64 12.07
CA ILE A 58 -9.29 -10.11 10.87
C ILE A 58 -8.79 -8.70 11.22
N PRO A 59 -7.47 -8.44 11.15
CA PRO A 59 -6.94 -7.18 11.61
C PRO A 59 -7.30 -6.04 10.65
N ASP A 60 -7.64 -4.90 11.25
CA ASP A 60 -7.79 -3.65 10.54
C ASP A 60 -6.47 -3.18 9.93
N ILE A 61 -6.58 -2.34 8.91
CA ILE A 61 -5.43 -1.71 8.26
C ILE A 61 -5.36 -0.24 8.67
N ASN A 62 -4.21 0.18 9.18
CA ASN A 62 -3.97 1.57 9.57
C ASN A 62 -3.64 2.41 8.34
N GLY A 63 -4.67 2.99 7.70
CA GLY A 63 -4.51 3.86 6.54
C GLY A 63 -3.80 5.18 6.84
N GLU A 64 -3.96 5.73 8.05
CA GLU A 64 -3.29 6.97 8.48
C GLU A 64 -1.77 6.81 8.48
N ARG A 65 -1.25 5.69 9.00
CA ARG A 65 0.18 5.41 8.97
C ARG A 65 0.73 5.34 7.55
N LEU A 66 0.00 4.71 6.61
CA LEU A 66 0.38 4.68 5.20
C LEU A 66 0.43 6.09 4.62
N LYS A 67 -0.59 6.91 4.90
CA LYS A 67 -0.71 8.30 4.47
C LYS A 67 0.44 9.17 5.00
N GLU A 68 0.79 9.03 6.27
CA GLU A 68 1.91 9.72 6.90
C GLU A 68 3.25 9.41 6.24
N ILE A 69 3.49 8.15 5.86
CA ILE A 69 4.73 7.75 5.20
C ILE A 69 4.77 8.31 3.77
N ILE A 70 3.66 8.21 3.03
CA ILE A 70 3.55 8.71 1.66
C ILE A 70 3.76 10.23 1.60
N ASN A 71 3.16 10.98 2.53
CA ASN A 71 3.30 12.44 2.60
C ASN A 71 4.73 12.92 2.88
N LYS A 72 5.60 12.05 3.40
CA LYS A 72 7.02 12.35 3.60
C LYS A 72 7.85 12.20 2.32
N ILE A 73 7.32 11.54 1.29
CA ILE A 73 8.04 11.35 0.03
C ILE A 73 8.07 12.67 -0.73
N PRO A 74 9.24 13.12 -1.19
CA PRO A 74 9.34 14.36 -1.96
C PRO A 74 8.41 14.35 -3.17
N LEU A 75 7.49 15.32 -3.22
CA LEU A 75 6.51 15.52 -4.30
C LEU A 75 7.14 15.48 -5.69
N GLN A 76 8.38 15.94 -5.85
CA GLN A 76 9.12 15.97 -7.13
C GLN A 76 9.31 14.56 -7.75
N ASN A 77 9.36 13.54 -6.90
CA ASN A 77 9.51 12.13 -7.31
C ASN A 77 8.15 11.49 -7.58
N LEU A 78 7.11 11.87 -6.82
CA LEU A 78 5.74 11.38 -7.00
C LEU A 78 5.04 12.05 -8.20
N SER A 79 5.30 13.34 -8.43
CA SER A 79 4.58 14.18 -9.39
C SER A 79 4.87 13.85 -10.86
N ARG A 80 5.83 12.97 -11.12
CA ARG A 80 6.12 12.47 -12.47
C ARG A 80 5.24 11.27 -12.85
N ASP A 81 4.49 10.74 -11.90
CA ASP A 81 3.67 9.55 -12.07
C ASP A 81 2.20 9.91 -11.85
N GLU A 82 1.51 10.27 -12.94
CA GLU A 82 0.09 10.66 -12.91
C GLU A 82 -0.80 9.53 -12.38
N TYR A 83 -0.41 8.28 -12.59
CA TYR A 83 -1.14 7.12 -12.05
C TYR A 83 -1.01 7.07 -10.53
N LEU A 84 0.18 7.33 -9.98
CA LEU A 84 0.37 7.38 -8.54
C LEU A 84 -0.45 8.49 -7.88
N ILE A 85 -0.50 9.69 -8.49
CA ILE A 85 -1.38 10.77 -8.03
C ILE A 85 -2.85 10.33 -8.05
N TYR A 86 -3.29 9.76 -9.16
CA TYR A 86 -4.66 9.26 -9.29
C TYR A 86 -5.00 8.21 -8.22
N MET A 87 -4.09 7.28 -7.93
CA MET A 87 -4.31 6.25 -6.92
C MET A 87 -4.38 6.78 -5.48
N LEU A 88 -3.74 7.92 -5.21
CA LEU A 88 -3.69 8.51 -3.87
C LEU A 88 -4.83 9.50 -3.64
N ASP A 89 -5.19 10.30 -4.65
CA ASP A 89 -6.06 11.47 -4.49
C ASP A 89 -7.42 11.34 -5.20
N ASN A 90 -7.71 10.23 -5.88
CA ASN A 90 -9.02 10.06 -6.51
C ASN A 90 -10.15 9.95 -5.47
N GLU A 91 -11.15 10.83 -5.56
CA GLU A 91 -12.28 10.93 -4.62
C GLU A 91 -13.18 9.68 -4.54
N SER A 92 -13.13 8.81 -5.56
CA SER A 92 -14.03 7.66 -5.70
C SER A 92 -13.33 6.31 -5.64
N SER A 93 -12.00 6.28 -5.72
CA SER A 93 -11.23 5.05 -5.88
C SER A 93 -9.80 5.15 -5.34
N SER A 94 -9.51 6.14 -4.49
CA SER A 94 -8.20 6.20 -3.84
C SER A 94 -7.95 4.99 -2.95
N ILE A 95 -6.67 4.69 -2.73
CA ILE A 95 -6.26 3.63 -1.81
C ILE A 95 -6.79 3.86 -0.40
N PHE A 96 -6.90 5.12 0.05
CA PHE A 96 -7.38 5.46 1.38
C PHE A 96 -8.88 5.21 1.53
N GLN A 97 -9.68 5.56 0.53
CA GLN A 97 -11.11 5.25 0.53
C GLN A 97 -11.37 3.74 0.50
N LEU A 98 -10.57 2.98 -0.26
CA LEU A 98 -10.65 1.51 -0.25
C LEU A 98 -10.29 0.91 1.11
N LEU A 99 -9.33 1.51 1.83
CA LEU A 99 -8.98 1.10 3.19
C LEU A 99 -10.09 1.40 4.20
N GLU A 100 -10.71 2.58 4.09
CA GLU A 100 -11.89 2.94 4.91
C GLU A 100 -13.07 2.02 4.64
N GLU A 101 -13.36 1.73 3.38
CA GLU A 101 -14.41 0.79 2.97
C GLU A 101 -14.15 -0.61 3.56
N TYR A 102 -12.90 -1.10 3.44
CA TYR A 102 -12.49 -2.39 4.01
C TYR A 102 -12.70 -2.44 5.54
N ASN A 103 -12.19 -1.45 6.27
CA ASN A 103 -12.31 -1.41 7.73
C ASN A 103 -13.79 -1.29 8.17
N CYS A 104 -14.60 -0.48 7.48
CA CYS A 104 -16.04 -0.37 7.77
C CYS A 104 -16.78 -1.71 7.62
N TYR A 105 -16.45 -2.49 6.59
CA TYR A 105 -17.04 -3.81 6.43
C TYR A 105 -16.54 -4.80 7.49
N LEU A 106 -15.27 -4.75 7.90
CA LEU A 106 -14.77 -5.58 9.01
C LEU A 106 -15.49 -5.28 10.32
N ASP A 107 -15.75 -4.01 10.64
CA ASP A 107 -16.49 -3.63 11.84
C ASP A 107 -17.94 -4.12 11.78
N SER A 108 -18.61 -3.94 10.64
CA SER A 108 -19.97 -4.45 10.43
C SER A 108 -20.05 -5.97 10.54
N ARG A 109 -18.99 -6.66 10.09
CA ARG A 109 -18.86 -8.11 10.16
C ARG A 109 -18.76 -8.62 11.59
N LYS A 110 -18.03 -7.91 12.49
CA LYS A 110 -17.90 -8.30 13.90
C LYS A 110 -19.27 -8.46 14.58
N THR A 111 -20.22 -7.57 14.27
CA THR A 111 -21.60 -7.65 14.77
C THR A 111 -22.40 -8.77 14.08
N ALA A 112 -22.31 -8.88 12.75
CA ALA A 112 -23.07 -9.88 12.00
C ALA A 112 -22.68 -11.34 12.34
N GLN A 113 -21.42 -11.57 12.73
CA GLN A 113 -20.95 -12.88 13.19
C GLN A 113 -21.70 -13.43 14.41
N GLU A 114 -22.33 -12.58 15.21
CA GLU A 114 -23.02 -12.96 16.45
C GLU A 114 -24.55 -13.06 16.27
N GLU A 115 -25.09 -12.39 15.26
CA GLU A 115 -26.53 -12.11 15.19
C GLU A 115 -27.21 -12.64 13.94
N ASP A 116 -26.54 -12.62 12.76
CA ASP A 116 -27.22 -12.82 11.48
C ASP A 116 -26.27 -13.37 10.40
N TYR A 117 -26.42 -14.67 10.10
CA TYR A 117 -25.64 -15.37 9.10
C TYR A 117 -25.90 -14.93 7.65
N ILE A 118 -27.12 -14.44 7.34
CA ILE A 118 -27.44 -13.95 6.00
C ILE A 118 -26.72 -12.61 5.79
N LYS A 119 -26.79 -11.73 6.79
CA LYS A 119 -26.04 -10.46 6.80
C LYS A 119 -24.54 -10.71 6.77
N LEU A 120 -24.03 -11.68 7.53
CA LEU A 120 -22.62 -12.07 7.52
C LEU A 120 -22.17 -12.48 6.12
N ARG A 121 -22.94 -13.37 5.46
CA ARG A 121 -22.64 -13.80 4.10
C ARG A 121 -22.56 -12.62 3.13
N ASN A 122 -23.54 -11.71 3.17
CA ASN A 122 -23.56 -10.54 2.29
C ASN A 122 -22.34 -9.64 2.55
N LEU A 123 -21.98 -9.42 3.82
CA LEU A 123 -20.79 -8.64 4.18
C LEU A 123 -19.50 -9.31 3.71
N ASP A 124 -19.38 -10.63 3.84
CA ASP A 124 -18.23 -11.39 3.37
C ASP A 124 -18.11 -11.37 1.83
N GLU A 125 -19.23 -11.39 1.10
CA GLU A 125 -19.25 -11.20 -0.36
C GLU A 125 -18.76 -9.79 -0.75
N GLN A 126 -19.19 -8.74 -0.03
CA GLN A 126 -18.70 -7.37 -0.23
C GLN A 126 -17.21 -7.23 0.12
N LEU A 127 -16.78 -7.83 1.23
CA LEU A 127 -15.37 -7.86 1.64
C LEU A 127 -14.51 -8.55 0.59
N CYS A 128 -14.95 -9.65 0.00
CA CYS A 128 -14.23 -10.30 -1.11
C CYS A 128 -14.00 -9.33 -2.28
N TYR A 129 -15.00 -8.53 -2.63
CA TYR A 129 -14.88 -7.54 -3.69
C TYR A 129 -13.92 -6.40 -3.30
N CYS A 130 -14.08 -5.85 -2.10
CA CYS A 130 -13.22 -4.80 -1.56
C CYS A 130 -11.75 -5.25 -1.46
N ILE A 131 -11.49 -6.44 -0.93
CA ILE A 131 -10.16 -7.06 -0.83
C ILE A 131 -9.47 -7.17 -2.19
N ARG A 132 -10.19 -7.56 -3.24
CA ARG A 132 -9.62 -7.64 -4.59
C ARG A 132 -9.23 -6.26 -5.12
N ARG A 133 -10.10 -5.27 -4.98
CA ARG A 133 -9.83 -3.88 -5.39
C ARG A 133 -8.64 -3.30 -4.64
N LEU A 134 -8.64 -3.42 -3.32
CA LEU A 134 -7.57 -2.94 -2.46
C LEU A 134 -6.25 -3.68 -2.73
N GLY A 135 -6.29 -5.00 -2.91
CA GLY A 135 -5.12 -5.81 -3.26
C GLY A 135 -4.50 -5.40 -4.60
N ALA A 136 -5.32 -5.11 -5.62
CA ALA A 136 -4.83 -4.56 -6.89
C ALA A 136 -4.20 -3.18 -6.70
N MET A 137 -4.86 -2.28 -5.95
CA MET A 137 -4.35 -0.93 -5.68
C MET A 137 -3.00 -0.96 -4.96
N ILE A 138 -2.86 -1.80 -3.93
CA ILE A 138 -1.61 -2.02 -3.18
C ILE A 138 -0.52 -2.60 -4.07
N TYR A 139 -0.86 -3.55 -4.94
CA TYR A 139 0.09 -4.12 -5.90
C TYR A 139 0.62 -3.09 -6.90
N HIS A 140 -0.27 -2.25 -7.45
CA HIS A 140 0.13 -1.17 -8.34
C HIS A 140 1.02 -0.17 -7.59
N LEU A 141 0.66 0.20 -6.36
CA LEU A 141 1.43 1.16 -5.56
C LEU A 141 2.85 0.65 -5.34
N ASN A 142 2.99 -0.63 -4.98
CA ASN A 142 4.29 -1.28 -4.84
C ASN A 142 5.10 -1.25 -6.15
N SER A 143 4.45 -1.51 -7.28
CA SER A 143 5.11 -1.50 -8.60
C SER A 143 5.67 -0.11 -8.94
N HIS A 144 4.89 0.94 -8.72
CA HIS A 144 5.31 2.32 -8.94
C HIS A 144 6.45 2.73 -8.00
N LEU A 145 6.40 2.32 -6.73
CA LEU A 145 7.47 2.61 -5.77
C LEU A 145 8.78 1.87 -6.07
N ASN A 146 8.70 0.64 -6.57
CA ASN A 146 9.88 -0.10 -7.03
C ASN A 146 10.53 0.59 -8.24
N LEU A 147 9.73 1.12 -9.16
CA LEU A 147 10.22 1.94 -10.27
C LEU A 147 10.91 3.21 -9.77
N LEU A 148 10.28 3.94 -8.84
CA LEU A 148 10.87 5.15 -8.24
C LEU A 148 12.20 4.83 -7.53
N THR A 149 12.26 3.72 -6.81
CA THR A 149 13.48 3.24 -6.15
C THR A 149 14.58 2.97 -7.17
N ALA A 150 14.28 2.27 -8.26
CA ALA A 150 15.23 2.00 -9.34
C ALA A 150 15.74 3.30 -10.01
N LEU A 151 14.84 4.26 -10.26
CA LEU A 151 15.20 5.57 -10.83
C LEU A 151 16.13 6.36 -9.91
N LEU A 152 15.86 6.40 -8.61
CA LEU A 152 16.71 7.09 -7.63
C LEU A 152 18.10 6.46 -7.52
N ILE A 153 18.17 5.12 -7.57
CA ILE A 153 19.45 4.40 -7.61
C ILE A 153 20.22 4.76 -8.89
N ASN A 154 19.57 4.71 -10.06
CA ASN A 154 20.22 4.98 -11.33
C ASN A 154 20.69 6.44 -11.47
N GLN A 155 19.91 7.41 -10.98
CA GLN A 155 20.34 8.82 -10.92
C GLN A 155 21.55 9.00 -9.99
N SER A 156 21.62 8.27 -8.88
CA SER A 156 22.78 8.32 -7.99
C SER A 156 24.06 7.84 -8.68
N ILE A 157 23.97 6.76 -9.46
CA ILE A 157 25.11 6.20 -10.20
C ILE A 157 25.59 7.14 -11.31
N GLN A 158 24.69 7.84 -12.01
CA GLN A 158 25.06 8.79 -13.06
C GLN A 158 25.76 10.04 -12.50
N LEU A 159 25.32 10.55 -11.35
CA LEU A 159 25.97 11.68 -10.68
C LEU A 159 27.37 11.34 -10.17
N ASP A 160 27.57 10.12 -9.65
CA ASP A 160 28.90 9.66 -9.21
C ASP A 160 29.86 9.52 -10.40
N LYS A 161 29.39 9.02 -11.55
CA LYS A 161 30.21 8.97 -12.78
C LYS A 161 30.61 10.36 -13.30
N GLN A 162 29.73 11.37 -13.19
CA GLN A 162 30.05 12.74 -13.56
C GLN A 162 31.08 13.38 -12.62
N GLN A 163 31.01 13.12 -11.31
CA GLN A 163 32.00 13.62 -10.35
C GLN A 163 33.38 12.97 -10.52
N VAL A 164 33.44 11.68 -10.86
CA VAL A 164 34.70 10.99 -11.18
C VAL A 164 35.30 11.55 -12.49
N GLY A 165 34.45 11.86 -13.49
CA GLY A 165 34.89 12.51 -14.73
C GLY A 165 35.46 13.92 -14.53
N MET A 166 34.99 14.67 -13.54
CA MET A 166 35.54 16.01 -13.24
C MET A 166 36.83 15.99 -12.41
N LYS A 167 37.07 14.94 -11.61
CA LYS A 167 38.33 14.82 -10.83
C LYS A 167 39.55 14.38 -11.67
N ASN A 168 39.34 13.79 -12.84
CA ASN A 168 40.41 13.39 -13.75
C ASN A 168 40.70 14.43 -14.85
N GLY A 169 40.06 15.60 -14.80
CA GLY A 169 40.23 16.70 -15.76
C GLY A 169 41.27 17.76 -15.37
N LYS A 170 42.26 17.41 -14.54
CA LYS A 170 43.48 18.21 -14.35
C LYS A 170 44.67 17.26 -14.33
N ILE A 171 45.50 17.33 -15.37
CA ILE A 171 46.92 17.72 -15.31
C ILE A 171 47.46 17.70 -16.75
N THR A 172 48.03 18.85 -17.13
CA THR A 172 48.88 19.20 -18.30
C THR A 172 48.33 19.04 -19.71
#